data_AF-A0A7V9C2K0-F1
#
_entry.id   AF-A0A7V9C2K0-F1
#
_cell.length_a   1.000
_cell.length_b   1.000
_cell.length_c   1.000
_cell.angle_alpha   90.00
_cell.angle_beta   90.00
_cell.angle_gamma   90.00
#
_symmetry.space_group_name_H-M   'P 1'
#
loop_
_entity.id
_entity.type
_entity.pdbx_description
1 polymer ?
#
loop_
_entity_poly.entity_id
_entity_poly.type
_entity_poly.pdbx_seq_one_letter_code
_entity_poly.pdbx_strand_id
1 'polypeptide(L)' 'SGLAARARAAAGDVPLYAGFGISTAAHARAAAELTDGIVVGSRAVEVAAEGPEPLRDYVASLRRALDA' A
#
# COMPACT_ATOMS: atom_id res chain seq x y z
N SER A 1 19.38 -8.08 7.86
CA SER A 1 17.92 -8.27 7.82
C SER A 1 17.27 -6.97 7.31
N GLY A 2 16.27 -7.06 6.43
CA GLY A 2 15.56 -5.90 5.89
C GLY A 2 14.67 -5.19 6.93
N LEU A 3 14.27 -3.95 6.64
CA LEU A 3 13.43 -3.12 7.54
C LEU A 3 12.14 -3.84 7.97
N ALA A 4 11.39 -4.43 7.03
CA ALA A 4 10.13 -5.12 7.31
C ALA A 4 10.31 -6.31 8.27
N ALA A 5 11.36 -7.13 8.06
CA ALA A 5 11.66 -8.26 8.94
C ALA A 5 11.96 -7.83 10.38
N ARG A 6 12.70 -6.72 10.54
CA ARG A 6 12.97 -6.15 11.87
C ARG A 6 11.71 -5.58 12.53
N ALA A 7 10.87 -4.91 11.76
CA ALA A 7 9.60 -4.38 12.26
C ALA A 7 8.67 -5.52 12.72
N ARG A 8 8.54 -6.60 11.93
CA ARG A 8 7.76 -7.79 12.27
C ARG A 8 8.21 -8.42 13.59
N ALA A 9 9.52 -8.59 13.78
CA ALA A 9 10.07 -9.15 15.00
C ALA A 9 9.79 -8.29 16.24
N ALA A 10 9.71 -6.95 16.09
CA ALA A 10 9.40 -6.04 17.18
C ALA A 10 7.89 -5.90 17.46
N ALA A 11 7.05 -6.05 16.42
CA ALA A 11 5.61 -5.84 16.48
C ALA A 11 4.84 -7.03 17.09
N GLY A 12 5.42 -8.24 17.06
CA GLY A 12 4.73 -9.46 17.50
C GLY A 12 3.49 -9.74 16.65
N ASP A 13 2.34 -9.89 17.29
CA ASP A 13 1.06 -10.19 16.63
C ASP A 13 0.34 -8.97 16.05
N VAL A 14 0.91 -7.77 16.21
CA VAL A 14 0.32 -6.54 15.65
C VAL A 14 0.50 -6.54 14.12
N PRO A 15 -0.58 -6.32 13.33
CA PRO A 15 -0.48 -6.19 11.89
C PRO A 15 0.50 -5.09 11.45
N LEU A 16 1.37 -5.42 10.49
CA LEU A 16 2.37 -4.54 9.94
C LEU A 16 1.89 -3.96 8.60
N TYR A 17 1.87 -2.63 8.49
CA TYR A 17 1.48 -1.94 7.27
C TYR A 17 2.63 -1.09 6.71
N ALA A 18 2.83 -1.09 5.40
CA ALA A 18 3.83 -0.26 4.73
C ALA A 18 3.21 1.01 4.12
N GLY A 19 3.88 2.16 4.30
CA GLY A 19 3.40 3.47 3.82
C GLY A 19 4.49 4.35 3.22
N PHE A 20 5.46 3.76 2.52
CA PHE A 20 6.62 4.48 1.98
C PHE A 20 6.47 4.73 0.47
N GLY A 21 5.86 5.86 0.09
CA GLY A 21 5.82 6.29 -1.32
C GLY A 21 5.06 5.35 -2.26
N ILE A 22 4.08 4.61 -1.75
CA ILE A 22 3.25 3.71 -2.56
C ILE A 22 2.34 4.57 -3.44
N SER A 23 2.61 4.57 -4.75
CA SER A 23 1.90 5.38 -5.74
C SER A 23 1.38 4.58 -6.93
N THR A 24 1.83 3.33 -7.09
CA THR A 24 1.44 2.45 -8.20
C THR A 24 0.97 1.08 -7.68
N ALA A 25 0.22 0.36 -8.51
CA ALA A 25 -0.21 -1.01 -8.22
C ALA A 25 0.99 -1.97 -8.02
N ALA A 26 2.09 -1.77 -8.76
CA ALA A 26 3.32 -2.53 -8.59
C ALA A 26 4.00 -2.26 -7.23
N HIS A 27 4.03 -1.00 -6.77
CA HIS A 27 4.52 -0.68 -5.43
C HIS A 27 3.67 -1.35 -4.34
N ALA A 28 2.34 -1.34 -4.50
CA ALA A 28 1.43 -1.97 -3.56
C ALA A 28 1.69 -3.46 -3.41
N ARG A 29 1.81 -4.18 -4.53
CA ARG A 29 2.15 -5.61 -4.54
C ARG A 29 3.48 -5.88 -3.86
N ALA A 30 4.55 -5.19 -4.26
CA ALA A 30 5.88 -5.40 -3.69
C ALA A 30 5.93 -5.13 -2.18
N ALA A 31 5.17 -4.15 -1.69
CA ALA A 31 5.08 -3.88 -0.26
C ALA A 31 4.28 -4.95 0.50
N ALA A 32 3.19 -5.45 -0.09
CA ALA A 32 2.35 -6.50 0.49
C ALA A 32 3.04 -7.88 0.53
N GLU A 33 4.07 -8.12 -0.28
CA GLU A 33 4.91 -9.33 -0.15
C GLU A 33 5.68 -9.38 1.19
N LEU A 34 5.82 -8.23 1.87
CA LEU A 34 6.62 -8.10 3.10
C LEU A 34 5.80 -7.68 4.33
N THR A 35 4.54 -7.31 4.15
CA THR A 35 3.68 -6.69 5.17
C THR A 35 2.24 -7.18 5.05
N ASP A 36 1.42 -6.99 6.08
CA ASP A 36 0.01 -7.43 6.07
C ASP A 36 -0.90 -6.47 5.30
N GLY A 37 -0.39 -5.29 4.92
CA GLY A 37 -1.15 -4.32 4.17
C GLY A 37 -0.34 -3.07 3.82
N ILE A 38 -1.01 -2.18 3.09
CA ILE A 38 -0.40 -0.94 2.61
C ILE A 38 -1.23 0.29 3.02
N VAL A 39 -0.55 1.42 3.10
CA VAL A 39 -1.15 2.74 3.32
C VAL A 39 -0.74 3.67 2.19
N VAL A 40 -1.73 4.33 1.58
CA VAL A 40 -1.52 5.32 0.51
C VAL A 40 -2.11 6.65 0.95
N GLY A 41 -1.26 7.67 1.06
CA GLY A 41 -1.64 9.03 1.42
C GLY A 41 -1.62 9.97 0.21
N SER A 42 -0.46 10.59 -0.03
CA SER A 42 -0.31 11.69 -1.01
C SER A 42 -0.88 11.37 -2.39
N ARG A 43 -0.60 10.18 -2.94
CA ARG A 43 -1.10 9.81 -4.26
C ARG A 43 -2.63 9.69 -4.32
N ALA A 44 -3.26 9.20 -3.26
CA ALA A 44 -4.72 9.13 -3.20
C ALA A 44 -5.34 10.53 -3.18
N VAL A 45 -4.75 11.49 -2.46
CA VAL A 45 -5.20 12.89 -2.43
C VAL A 45 -5.01 13.57 -3.78
N GLU A 46 -3.86 13.37 -4.43
CA GLU A 46 -3.59 13.91 -5.78
C GLU A 46 -4.63 13.42 -6.80
N VAL A 47 -4.89 12.11 -6.84
CA VAL A 47 -5.87 11.53 -7.76
C VAL A 47 -7.30 11.99 -7.40
N ALA A 48 -7.61 12.13 -6.11
CA ALA A 48 -8.91 12.64 -5.66
C ALA A 48 -9.19 14.07 -6.16
N ALA A 49 -8.15 14.89 -6.32
CA ALA A 49 -8.28 16.24 -6.88
C ALA A 49 -8.68 16.22 -8.36
N GLU A 50 -8.45 15.11 -9.08
CA GLU A 50 -8.89 14.91 -10.46
C GLU A 50 -10.36 14.46 -10.56
N GLY A 51 -10.96 14.03 -9.43
CA GLY A 51 -12.37 13.67 -9.33
C GLY A 51 -12.63 12.30 -8.68
N PRO A 52 -13.90 11.93 -8.46
CA PRO A 52 -14.26 10.67 -7.82
C PRO A 52 -14.01 9.44 -8.71
N GLU A 53 -14.21 9.55 -10.03
CA GLU A 53 -13.93 8.45 -10.97
C GLU A 53 -12.44 8.07 -11.00
N PRO A 54 -11.48 9.02 -11.19
CA PRO A 54 -10.06 8.71 -11.09
C PRO A 54 -9.67 8.05 -9.78
N LEU A 55 -10.18 8.53 -8.64
CA LEU A 55 -9.87 7.95 -7.33
C LEU A 55 -10.38 6.51 -7.23
N ARG A 56 -11.62 6.25 -7.66
CA ARG A 56 -12.19 4.91 -7.68
C ARG A 56 -11.35 3.96 -8.54
N ASP A 57 -10.98 4.39 -9.74
CA ASP A 57 -10.22 3.57 -10.69
C ASP A 57 -8.79 3.30 -10.15
N TYR A 58 -8.19 4.29 -9.49
CA TYR A 58 -6.92 4.15 -8.80
C TYR A 58 -7.00 3.13 -7.65
N VAL A 59 -7.95 3.27 -6.73
CA VAL A 59 -8.16 2.32 -5.62
C VAL A 59 -8.44 0.91 -6.15
N ALA A 60 -9.24 0.78 -7.21
CA ALA A 60 -9.50 -0.50 -7.85
C ALA A 60 -8.23 -1.13 -8.44
N SER A 61 -7.31 -0.33 -8.99
CA SER A 61 -6.02 -0.81 -9.48
C SER A 61 -5.15 -1.38 -8.36
N LEU A 62 -5.14 -0.72 -7.19
CA LEU A 62 -4.40 -1.20 -6.03
C LEU A 62 -5.01 -2.50 -5.49
N ARG A 63 -6.34 -2.56 -5.34
CA ARG A 63 -7.05 -3.77 -4.89
C ARG A 63 -6.77 -4.97 -5.79
N ARG A 64 -6.86 -4.80 -7.12
CA ARG A 64 -6.53 -5.88 -8.07
C ARG A 64 -5.11 -6.41 -7.91
N ALA A 65 -4.14 -5.53 -7.64
CA ALA A 65 -2.76 -5.96 -7.44
C ALA A 65 -2.52 -6.67 -6.09
N LEU A 66 -3.36 -6.42 -5.09
CA LEU A 66 -3.33 -7.10 -3.80
C LEU A 66 -4.13 -8.41 -3.78
N ASP A 67 -5.06 -8.61 -4.72
CA ASP A 67 -5.87 -9.83 -4.87
C ASP A 67 -5.17 -10.93 -5.70
N ALA A 68 -4.14 -10.58 -6.45
CA ALA A 68 -3.42 -11.47 -7.37
C ALA A 68 -2.30 -12.25 -6.69
#